data_AF-A0A6I5WD44-F1
#
_entry.id   AF-A0A6I5WD44-F1
#
_cell.length_a   1.000
_cell.length_b   1.000
_cell.length_c   1.000
_cell.angle_alpha   90.00
_cell.angle_beta   90.00
_cell.angle_gamma   90.00
#
_symmetry.space_group_name_H-M   'P 1'
#
loop_
_entity.id
_entity.type
_entity.pdbx_description
1 polymer ?
#
loop_
_entity_poly.entity_id
_entity_poly.type
_entity_poly.pdbx_seq_one_letter_code
_entity_poly.pdbx_strand_id
1 'polypeptide(L)' 'MPVGDDEEVRHPAVDAAVQAMVNAAGLPPADQIAQYEAAYETLRETLASIDQS' A
#
# COMPACT_ATOMS: atom_id res chain seq x y z
N MET A 1 -0.08 -2.09 28.87
CA MET A 1 0.96 -1.85 27.85
C MET A 1 0.44 -0.72 26.99
N PRO A 2 1.07 0.47 26.98
CA PRO A 2 0.69 1.49 26.02
C PRO A 2 1.13 0.97 24.64
N VAL A 3 0.19 0.88 23.70
CA VAL A 3 0.51 0.71 22.29
C VAL A 3 1.32 1.94 21.88
N GLY A 4 2.51 1.71 21.37
CA GLY A 4 3.45 2.75 21.01
C GLY A 4 2.90 3.64 19.90
N ASP A 5 3.52 4.80 19.78
CA ASP A 5 3.25 5.90 18.86
C ASP A 5 3.32 5.50 17.37
N ASP A 6 2.45 4.62 16.88
CA ASP A 6 2.28 4.30 15.44
C ASP A 6 1.40 5.36 14.73
N GLU A 7 1.11 6.49 15.38
CA GLU A 7 0.41 7.62 14.75
C GLU A 7 1.35 8.56 13.97
N GLU A 8 2.67 8.42 14.13
CA GLU A 8 3.63 9.45 13.67
C GLU A 8 4.11 9.31 12.22
N VAL A 9 3.83 8.21 11.50
CA VAL A 9 4.11 8.14 10.05
C VAL A 9 3.01 7.39 9.28
N ARG A 10 1.74 7.78 9.48
CA ARG A 10 0.70 7.44 8.49
C ARG A 10 0.90 8.31 7.26
N HIS A 11 1.54 7.76 6.25
CA HIS A 11 1.74 8.45 4.97
C HIS A 11 0.45 8.30 4.14
N PRO A 12 -0.25 9.40 3.79
CA PRO A 12 -1.55 9.32 3.10
C PRO A 12 -1.50 8.52 1.79
N ALA A 13 -0.35 8.54 1.10
CA ALA A 13 -0.12 7.74 -0.10
C ALA A 13 -0.03 6.23 0.18
N VAL A 14 0.55 5.85 1.33
CA VAL A 14 0.65 4.45 1.76
C VAL A 14 -0.73 3.92 2.17
N ASP A 15 -1.51 4.72 2.90
CA ASP A 15 -2.89 4.36 3.27
C ASP A 15 -3.77 4.17 2.02
N ALA A 16 -3.63 5.03 1.01
CA ALA A 16 -4.34 4.91 -0.26
C ALA A 16 -3.94 3.64 -1.03
N ALA A 17 -2.64 3.29 -1.05
CA ALA A 17 -2.14 2.08 -1.69
C ALA A 17 -2.66 0.81 -0.99
N VAL A 18 -2.65 0.78 0.34
CA VAL A 18 -3.18 -0.34 1.14
C VAL A 18 -4.68 -0.52 0.90
N GLN A 19 -5.45 0.57 0.88
CA GLN A 19 -6.89 0.52 0.61
C GLN A 19 -7.19 0.02 -0.81
N ALA A 20 -6.37 0.40 -1.80
CA ALA A 20 -6.48 -0.14 -3.16
C ALA A 20 -6.22 -1.66 -3.21
N MET A 21 -5.23 -2.16 -2.47
CA MET A 21 -4.96 -3.60 -2.34
C MET A 21 -6.13 -4.36 -1.70
N VAL A 22 -6.77 -3.79 -0.67
CA VAL A 22 -7.96 -4.39 -0.03
C VAL A 22 -9.12 -4.47 -1.02
N ASN A 23 -9.35 -3.43 -1.81
CA ASN A 23 -10.39 -3.42 -2.84
C ASN A 23 -10.10 -4.45 -3.95
N ALA A 24 -8.83 -4.61 -4.31
CA ALA A 24 -8.39 -5.59 -5.31
C ALA A 24 -8.52 -7.04 -4.81
N ALA A 25 -8.38 -7.30 -3.50
CA ALA A 25 -8.54 -8.64 -2.92
C ALA A 25 -9.96 -9.21 -3.09
N GLY A 26 -10.97 -8.35 -3.34
CA GLY A 26 -12.33 -8.76 -3.67
C GLY A 26 -12.55 -9.13 -5.15
N LEU A 27 -11.54 -8.95 -6.01
CA LEU A 27 -11.64 -9.21 -7.45
C LEU A 27 -11.54 -10.71 -7.77
N PRO A 28 -12.04 -11.12 -8.95
CA PRO A 28 -11.89 -12.50 -9.42
C PRO A 28 -10.43 -12.95 -9.41
N PRO A 29 -10.13 -14.22 -9.11
CA PRO A 29 -8.75 -14.73 -9.06
C PRO A 29 -7.94 -14.51 -10.35
N ALA A 30 -8.61 -14.41 -11.50
CA ALA A 30 -7.99 -14.10 -12.78
C ALA A 30 -7.38 -12.68 -12.83
N ASP A 31 -7.98 -11.73 -12.10
CA ASP A 31 -7.56 -10.33 -12.05
C ASP A 31 -6.64 -10.03 -10.86
N GLN A 32 -6.60 -10.91 -9.85
CA GLN A 32 -5.81 -10.71 -8.63
C GLN A 32 -4.32 -10.56 -8.89
N ILE A 33 -3.74 -11.30 -9.85
CA ILE A 33 -2.30 -11.24 -10.14
C ILE A 33 -1.93 -9.89 -10.77
N ALA A 34 -2.65 -9.46 -11.81
CA ALA A 34 -2.38 -8.19 -12.47
C ALA A 34 -2.55 -6.98 -11.52
N GLN A 35 -3.53 -7.06 -10.62
CA GLN A 35 -3.79 -6.01 -9.64
C GLN A 35 -2.76 -6.01 -8.50
N TYR A 36 -2.32 -7.20 -8.07
CA TYR A 36 -1.24 -7.32 -7.10
C TYR A 36 0.07 -6.74 -7.64
N GLU A 37 0.42 -7.02 -8.90
CA GLU A 37 1.60 -6.48 -9.56
C GLU A 37 1.54 -4.94 -9.68
N ALA A 38 0.40 -4.39 -10.13
CA ALA A 38 0.21 -2.95 -10.24
C ALA A 38 0.28 -2.23 -8.88
N ALA A 39 -0.32 -2.82 -7.84
CA ALA A 39 -0.28 -2.26 -6.50
C ALA A 39 1.13 -2.34 -5.88
N TYR A 40 1.86 -3.43 -6.16
CA TYR A 40 3.25 -3.61 -5.73
C TYR A 40 4.19 -2.58 -6.37
N GLU A 41 4.04 -2.33 -7.67
CA GLU A 41 4.81 -1.30 -8.39
C GLU A 41 4.59 0.09 -7.78
N THR A 42 3.33 0.45 -7.54
CA THR A 42 2.94 1.74 -6.93
C THR A 42 3.52 1.90 -5.52
N LEU A 43 3.46 0.84 -4.70
CA LEU A 43 4.00 0.84 -3.35
C LEU A 43 5.53 1.03 -3.38
N ARG A 44 6.21 0.31 -4.29
CA ARG A 44 7.65 0.46 -4.53
C ARG A 44 8.02 1.89 -4.91
N GLU A 45 7.30 2.51 -5.84
CA GLU A 45 7.58 3.89 -6.28
C GLU A 45 7.40 4.88 -5.13
N THR A 46 6.33 4.72 -4.35
CA THR A 46 6.05 5.56 -3.18
C THR A 46 7.17 5.45 -2.14
N LEU A 47 7.61 4.21 -1.83
CA LEU A 47 8.68 3.97 -0.88
C LEU A 47 10.03 4.53 -1.38
N ALA A 48 10.33 4.35 -2.66
CA ALA A 48 11.55 4.91 -3.26
C ALA A 48 11.55 6.46 -3.25
N SER A 49 10.38 7.09 -3.45
CA SER A 49 10.25 8.54 -3.36
C SER A 49 10.44 9.06 -1.93
N ILE A 50 10.01 8.31 -0.92
CA ILE A 50 10.22 8.64 0.49
C ILE A 50 11.68 8.47 0.87
N ASP A 51 12.33 7.37 0.48
CA ASP A 51 13.75 7.08 0.77
C ASP A 51 14.71 8.10 0.15
N GLN A 52 14.32 8.71 -0.98
CA GLN A 52 15.13 9.70 -1.69
C GLN A 52 14.96 11.15 -1.16
N SER A 53 14.04 11.38 -0.22
CA SER A 53 13.74 12.69 0.40
C SER A 53 14.50 12.89 1.71
#